data_AF-A0A9E0U451-F1
#
_entry.id   AF-A0A9E0U451-F1
#
_cell.length_a   1.000
_cell.length_b   1.000
_cell.length_c   1.000
_cell.angle_alpha   90.00
_cell.angle_beta   90.00
_cell.angle_gamma   90.00
#
_symmetry.space_group_name_H-M   'P 1'
#
loop_
_entity.id
_entity.type
_entity.pdbx_description
1 polymer ?
#
loop_
_entity_poly.entity_id
_entity_poly.type
_entity_poly.pdbx_seq_one_letter_code
_entity_poly.pdbx_strand_id
1 'polypeptide(L)'
;MLDIQADLLNHLNTRVVVPLLPVDMAPKPAGTLNPLFDIEGTTVSMVTQFMAAVPAQLLKSTVLNLEGRRNEITAALDLLFQGF
;
A
#
# COMPACT_ATOMS: atom_id res chain seq x y z
N MET A 1 -2.59 6.82 -1.65
CA MET A 1 -1.65 5.75 -2.04
C MET A 1 -0.71 5.49 -0.89
N LEU A 2 -0.23 4.28 -0.75
CA LEU A 2 0.76 3.88 0.24
C LEU A 2 2.12 3.72 -0.45
N ASP A 3 3.14 4.45 0.00
CA ASP A 3 4.53 4.18 -0.39
C ASP A 3 5.02 2.93 0.35
N ILE A 4 5.48 1.94 -0.40
CA ILE A 4 6.01 0.67 0.12
C ILE A 4 7.49 0.50 -0.23
N GLN A 5 8.10 1.49 -0.87
CA GLN A 5 9.49 1.44 -1.28
C GLN A 5 10.41 1.56 -0.06
N ALA A 6 11.48 0.75 -0.03
CA ALA A 6 12.48 0.84 1.02
C ALA A 6 13.15 2.24 1.04
N ASP A 7 13.35 2.80 2.24
CA ASP A 7 13.96 4.13 2.42
C ASP A 7 15.38 4.23 1.85
N LEU A 8 16.11 3.11 1.77
CA LEU A 8 17.43 3.05 1.11
C LEU A 8 17.38 3.51 -0.36
N LEU A 9 16.23 3.36 -1.00
CA LEU A 9 15.99 3.73 -2.40
C LEU A 9 15.37 5.13 -2.52
N ASN A 10 15.45 5.97 -1.49
CA ASN A 10 14.85 7.31 -1.49
C ASN A 10 15.43 8.27 -2.54
N HIS A 11 16.63 7.97 -3.05
CA HIS A 11 17.35 8.75 -4.06
C HIS A 11 16.76 8.58 -5.47
N LEU A 12 15.87 7.60 -5.67
CA LEU A 12 15.15 7.43 -6.93
C LEU A 12 14.05 8.48 -7.08
N ASN A 13 13.81 8.91 -8.31
CA ASN A 13 12.74 9.86 -8.65
C ASN A 13 11.35 9.20 -8.79
N THR A 14 11.24 7.91 -8.53
CA THR A 14 10.02 7.11 -8.53
C THR A 14 9.80 6.46 -7.17
N ARG A 15 8.53 6.14 -6.89
CA ARG A 15 8.09 5.38 -5.72
C ARG A 15 7.24 4.20 -6.14
N VAL A 16 7.54 3.02 -5.61
CA VAL A 16 6.65 1.87 -5.65
C VAL A 16 5.54 2.09 -4.63
N VAL A 17 4.31 2.12 -5.12
CA VAL A 17 3.13 2.46 -4.33
C VAL A 17 2.02 1.43 -4.52
N VAL A 18 1.17 1.31 -3.50
CA VAL A 18 -0.06 0.52 -3.55
C VAL A 18 -1.27 1.45 -3.34
N PRO A 19 -2.34 1.35 -4.15
CA PRO A 19 -3.56 2.09 -3.89
C PRO A 19 -4.22 1.69 -2.57
N LEU A 20 -4.68 2.69 -1.81
CA LEU A 20 -5.61 2.52 -0.71
C LEU A 20 -6.96 3.01 -1.19
N LEU A 21 -7.94 2.11 -1.30
CA LEU A 21 -9.28 2.42 -1.78
C LEU A 21 -10.29 2.24 -0.64
N PRO A 22 -11.26 3.16 -0.46
CA PRO A 22 -12.43 2.89 0.38
C PRO A 22 -13.05 1.54 0.05
N VAL A 23 -13.46 0.77 1.06
CA VAL A 23 -13.93 -0.61 0.88
C VAL A 23 -15.16 -0.74 -0.03
N ASP A 24 -15.95 0.32 -0.17
CA ASP A 24 -17.11 0.43 -1.07
C ASP A 24 -16.72 0.67 -2.53
N MET A 25 -15.52 1.18 -2.79
CA MET A 25 -14.95 1.41 -4.12
C MET A 25 -13.89 0.36 -4.52
N ALA A 26 -13.41 -0.43 -3.56
CA ALA A 26 -12.39 -1.45 -3.78
C ALA A 26 -13.00 -2.74 -4.37
N PRO A 27 -12.22 -3.53 -5.15
CA PRO A 27 -12.54 -4.93 -5.35
C PRO A 27 -12.69 -5.64 -4.01
N LYS A 28 -13.51 -6.70 -3.97
CA LYS A 28 -13.68 -7.51 -2.75
C LYS A 28 -12.31 -7.91 -2.17
N PRO A 29 -11.96 -7.51 -0.94
CA PRO A 29 -10.67 -7.84 -0.34
C PRO A 29 -10.42 -9.35 -0.29
N ALA A 30 -9.21 -9.77 -0.65
CA ALA A 30 -8.82 -11.17 -0.73
C ALA A 30 -7.87 -11.52 0.44
N GLY A 31 -8.41 -11.53 1.66
CA GLY A 31 -7.66 -11.91 2.86
C GLY A 31 -6.32 -11.16 2.99
N THR A 32 -5.24 -11.90 3.22
CA THR A 32 -3.86 -11.39 3.35
C THR A 32 -3.42 -10.53 2.16
N LEU A 33 -3.92 -10.78 0.95
CA LEU A 33 -3.53 -9.99 -0.22
C LEU A 33 -3.98 -8.53 -0.09
N ASN A 34 -5.14 -8.28 0.53
CA ASN A 34 -5.75 -6.96 0.61
C ASN A 34 -6.04 -6.57 2.07
N PRO A 35 -5.00 -6.26 2.87
CA PRO A 35 -5.19 -5.87 4.27
C PRO A 35 -6.04 -4.60 4.37
N LEU A 36 -6.80 -4.52 5.45
CA LEU A 36 -7.66 -3.38 5.76
C LEU A 36 -7.03 -2.48 6.81
N PHE A 37 -7.18 -1.17 6.58
CA PHE A 37 -6.70 -0.12 7.48
C PHE A 37 -7.85 0.84 7.81
N ASP A 38 -7.90 1.30 9.04
CA ASP A 38 -8.76 2.43 9.42
C ASP A 38 -7.92 3.71 9.39
N ILE A 39 -8.30 4.61 8.48
CA ILE A 39 -7.62 5.89 8.26
C ILE A 39 -8.67 6.99 8.44
N GLU A 40 -8.51 7.80 9.49
CA GLU A 40 -9.42 8.92 9.80
C GLU A 40 -10.91 8.51 9.85
N GLY A 41 -11.20 7.31 10.36
CA GLY A 41 -12.56 6.76 10.46
C GLY A 41 -13.10 6.15 9.17
N THR A 42 -12.30 6.11 8.10
CA THR A 42 -12.63 5.40 6.85
C THR A 42 -11.84 4.10 6.77
N THR A 43 -12.55 2.98 6.67
CA THR A 43 -11.92 1.69 6.38
C THR A 43 -11.54 1.64 4.91
N VAL A 44 -10.25 1.46 4.64
CA VAL A 44 -9.68 1.34 3.30
C VAL A 44 -9.03 -0.02 3.11
N SER A 45 -9.05 -0.51 1.87
CA SER A 45 -8.38 -1.71 1.43
C SER A 45 -7.09 -1.35 0.70
N MET A 46 -5.99 -1.99 1.10
CA MET A 46 -4.76 -1.98 0.31
C MET A 46 -4.91 -2.94 -0.86
N VAL A 47 -5.05 -2.40 -2.08
CA VAL A 47 -5.29 -3.22 -3.27
C VAL A 47 -3.97 -3.62 -3.89
N THR A 48 -3.30 -4.60 -3.25
CA THR A 48 -1.88 -4.93 -3.48
C THR A 48 -1.57 -5.28 -4.93
N GLN A 49 -2.48 -5.96 -5.62
CA GLN A 49 -2.33 -6.31 -7.03
C GLN A 49 -2.39 -5.11 -7.99
N PHE A 50 -2.73 -3.90 -7.52
CA PHE A 50 -2.68 -2.65 -8.28
C PHE A 50 -1.41 -1.84 -8.00
N MET A 51 -0.38 -2.48 -7.43
CA MET A 51 0.92 -1.86 -7.22
C MET A 51 1.47 -1.29 -8.52
N ALA A 52 2.07 -0.10 -8.42
CA ALA A 52 2.69 0.57 -9.55
C ALA A 52 3.90 1.40 -9.11
N ALA A 53 4.79 1.72 -10.05
CA ALA A 53 5.77 2.78 -9.86
C ALA A 53 5.18 4.11 -10.34
N VAL A 54 5.27 5.16 -9.52
CA VAL A 54 4.84 6.51 -9.87
C VAL A 54 5.98 7.51 -9.68
N PRO A 55 6.03 8.63 -10.44
CA PRO A 55 6.95 9.71 -10.14
C PRO A 55 6.77 10.22 -8.71
N ALA A 56 7.85 10.37 -7.95
CA ALA A 56 7.81 10.82 -6.56
C ALA A 56 7.13 12.19 -6.40
N GLN A 57 7.22 13.05 -7.42
CA GLN A 57 6.59 14.37 -7.45
C GLN A 57 5.05 14.34 -7.45
N LEU A 58 4.43 13.19 -7.79
CA LEU A 58 2.98 13.02 -7.67
C LEU A 58 2.53 12.81 -6.22
N LEU A 59 3.45 12.40 -5.34
CA LEU A 59 3.19 12.20 -3.91
C LEU A 59 3.45 13.52 -3.18
N LYS A 60 2.36 14.24 -2.86
CA LYS A 60 2.45 15.60 -2.33
C LYS A 60 2.58 15.65 -0.81
N SER A 61 1.62 15.04 -0.11
CA SER A 61 1.48 15.19 1.34
C SER A 61 1.32 13.82 1.99
N THR A 62 2.11 13.59 3.02
CA THR A 62 1.93 12.44 3.91
C THR A 62 0.75 12.69 4.83
N VAL A 63 -0.22 11.78 4.84
CA VAL A 63 -1.38 11.84 5.74
C VAL A 63 -1.07 11.11 7.06
N LEU A 64 -0.44 9.94 6.98
CA LEU A 64 -0.07 9.12 8.13
C LEU A 64 1.05 8.14 7.80
N ASN A 65 1.57 7.46 8.83
CA ASN A 65 2.56 6.40 8.72
C ASN A 65 1.95 5.06 9.20
N LEU A 66 2.08 4.01 8.38
CA LEU A 66 1.61 2.64 8.67
C LEU A 66 2.74 1.68 9.10
N GLU A 67 3.87 2.18 9.59
CA GLU A 67 5.00 1.33 10.02
C GLU A 67 4.60 0.28 11.06
N GLY A 68 3.67 0.60 11.97
CA GLY A 68 3.11 -0.37 12.92
C GLY A 68 2.34 -1.53 12.29
N ARG A 69 2.00 -1.43 11.00
CA ARG A 69 1.33 -2.46 10.19
C ARG A 69 2.28 -3.09 9.16
N ARG A 70 3.60 -2.87 9.29
CA ARG A 70 4.63 -3.38 8.35
C ARG A 70 4.50 -4.88 8.09
N ASN A 71 4.24 -5.69 9.11
CA ASN A 71 4.10 -7.14 8.95
C ASN A 71 2.96 -7.54 7.99
N GLU A 72 1.81 -6.87 8.08
CA GLU A 72 0.67 -7.15 7.21
C GLU A 72 0.92 -6.66 5.78
N ILE A 73 1.60 -5.52 5.63
CA ILE A 73 2.01 -4.99 4.34
C ILE A 73 2.98 -5.96 3.67
N THR A 74 4.03 -6.40 4.37
CA THR A 74 5.01 -7.35 3.83
C THR A 74 4.36 -8.68 3.48
N ALA A 75 3.49 -9.22 4.34
CA ALA A 75 2.79 -10.47 4.06
C ALA A 75 1.91 -10.40 2.80
N ALA A 76 1.27 -9.25 2.54
CA ALA A 76 0.50 -9.03 1.31
C ALA A 76 1.40 -9.03 0.06
N LEU A 77 2.58 -8.41 0.16
CA LEU A 77 3.57 -8.37 -0.92
C LEU A 77 4.17 -9.75 -1.18
N ASP A 78 4.52 -10.47 -0.12
CA ASP A 78 5.01 -11.85 -0.20
C ASP A 78 3.95 -12.77 -0.82
N LEU A 79 2.68 -12.63 -0.44
CA LEU A 79 1.61 -13.40 -1.07
C LEU A 79 1.47 -13.06 -2.56
N LEU A 80 1.57 -11.78 -2.95
CA LEU A 80 1.49 -11.38 -4.35
C LEU A 80 2.61 -12.00 -5.20
N PHE A 81 3.84 -12.04 -4.68
CA PHE A 81 5.01 -12.48 -5.44
C PHE A 81 5.38 -13.96 -5.27
N GLN A 82 5.10 -14.53 -4.10
CA GLN A 82 5.57 -15.85 -3.68
C GLN A 82 4.43 -16.85 -3.46
N GLY A 83 3.24 -16.37 -3.07
CA GLY A 83 2.03 -17.20 -3.00
C GLY A 83 1.83 -18.00 -1.71
N PHE A 84 2.62 -17.77 -0.65
CA PHE A 84 2.55 -18.47 0.63
C PHE A 84 2.77 -17.54 1.82
#